data_AF-A0A285Q324-F1
#
_entry.id   AF-A0A285Q324-F1
#
_cell.length_a   1.000
_cell.length_b   1.000
_cell.length_c   1.000
_cell.angle_alpha   90.00
_cell.angle_beta   90.00
_cell.angle_gamma   90.00
#
_symmetry.space_group_name_H-M   'P 1'
#
loop_
_entity.id
_entity.type
_entity.pdbx_description
1 polymer ?
#
loop_
_entity_poly.entity_id
_entity_poly.type
_entity_poly.pdbx_seq_one_letter_code
_entity_poly.pdbx_strand_id
1 'polypeptide(L)'
;MKKKRPTERELLENLDAYGAHADELAAPLSHECEPLEKLKGSVKKFERPTDPATAPEDWDAWFDGEGASEDFIILRGIPRPFRAG
;
A
#
# COMPACT_ATOMS: atom_id res chain seq x y z
N MET A 1 25.58 -40.19 9.36
CA MET A 1 24.22 -40.23 9.96
C MET A 1 23.24 -39.55 9.00
N LYS A 2 22.16 -40.22 8.59
CA LYS A 2 21.12 -39.57 7.76
C LYS A 2 20.26 -38.71 8.69
N LYS A 3 20.30 -37.38 8.53
CA LYS A 3 19.42 -36.47 9.26
C LYS A 3 18.00 -36.63 8.71
N LYS A 4 17.04 -36.96 9.57
CA LYS A 4 15.62 -36.97 9.18
C LYS A 4 15.21 -35.54 8.85
N ARG A 5 14.52 -35.35 7.73
CA ARG A 5 13.93 -34.06 7.36
C ARG A 5 12.60 -33.93 8.10
N PRO A 6 12.34 -32.80 8.77
CA PRO A 6 11.04 -32.56 9.39
C PRO A 6 9.95 -32.47 8.31
N THR A 7 8.74 -32.82 8.71
CA THR A 7 7.53 -32.71 7.90
C THR A 7 6.92 -31.31 8.05
N GLU A 8 6.17 -30.86 7.04
CA GLU A 8 5.50 -29.55 7.08
C GLU A 8 4.61 -29.39 8.33
N ARG A 9 3.94 -30.47 8.75
CA ARG A 9 3.10 -30.46 9.96
C ARG A 9 3.90 -30.18 11.22
N GLU A 10 5.09 -30.74 11.35
CA GLU A 10 6.00 -30.49 12.49
C GLU A 10 6.55 -29.07 12.47
N LEU A 11 6.66 -28.46 11.28
CA LEU A 11 7.10 -27.06 11.15
C LEU A 11 5.98 -26.07 11.51
N LEU A 12 4.72 -26.45 11.30
CA LEU A 12 3.54 -25.60 11.54
C LEU A 12 2.94 -25.77 12.95
N GLU A 13 3.46 -26.69 13.76
CA GLU A 13 2.95 -26.96 15.10
C GLU A 13 3.24 -25.78 16.05
N ASN A 14 2.20 -25.25 16.69
CA ASN A 14 2.24 -24.09 17.61
C ASN A 14 2.54 -22.73 16.96
N LEU A 15 2.51 -22.62 15.62
CA LEU A 15 2.52 -21.31 14.96
C LEU A 15 1.13 -20.67 15.05
N ASP A 16 1.07 -19.46 15.58
CA ASP A 16 -0.15 -18.66 15.60
C ASP A 16 -0.43 -18.15 14.18
N ALA A 17 -1.31 -18.84 13.46
CA ALA A 17 -1.69 -18.48 12.10
C ALA A 17 -2.33 -17.08 11.99
N TYR A 18 -2.81 -16.52 13.09
CA TYR A 18 -3.53 -15.26 13.12
C TYR A 18 -2.70 -14.11 13.71
N GLY A 19 -1.78 -14.40 14.64
CA GLY A 19 -0.88 -13.43 15.27
C GLY A 19 0.57 -13.42 14.76
N ALA A 20 1.00 -14.37 13.93
CA ALA A 20 2.38 -14.40 13.41
C ALA A 20 2.73 -13.21 12.49
N HIS A 21 1.73 -12.53 11.94
CA HIS A 21 1.88 -11.27 11.19
C HIS A 21 1.35 -10.06 11.96
N ALA A 22 0.93 -10.26 13.21
CA ALA A 22 0.67 -9.16 14.14
C ALA A 22 2.01 -8.64 14.69
N ASP A 23 2.98 -8.43 13.80
CA ASP A 23 4.00 -7.44 14.03
C ASP A 23 3.22 -6.15 14.27
N GLU A 24 3.09 -5.80 15.56
CA GLU A 24 2.63 -4.50 16.00
C GLU A 24 3.37 -3.50 15.13
N LEU A 25 2.64 -2.81 14.25
CA LEU A 25 3.21 -1.76 13.41
C LEU A 25 4.08 -0.91 14.32
N ALA A 26 5.39 -0.93 14.11
CA ALA A 26 6.33 -0.28 15.01
C ALA A 26 5.86 1.16 15.20
N ALA A 27 5.56 1.55 16.45
CA ALA A 27 5.21 2.93 16.74
C ALA A 27 6.34 3.80 16.18
N PRO A 28 6.04 4.85 15.39
CA PRO A 28 7.06 5.69 14.80
C PRO A 28 8.02 6.17 15.88
N LEU A 29 9.32 6.13 15.59
CA LEU A 29 10.32 6.65 16.53
C LEU A 29 10.07 8.15 16.74
N SER A 30 10.47 8.69 17.90
CA SER A 30 10.23 10.10 18.23
C SER A 30 10.76 11.08 17.17
N HIS A 31 11.87 10.74 16.51
CA HIS A 31 12.44 11.51 15.41
C HIS A 31 11.79 11.24 14.04
N GLU A 32 10.96 10.21 13.91
CA GLU A 32 10.10 9.95 12.75
C GLU A 32 8.74 10.67 12.86
N CYS A 33 8.33 11.04 14.09
CA CYS A 33 7.18 11.92 14.33
C CYS A 33 7.47 13.37 13.90
N GLU A 34 8.66 13.89 14.21
CA GLU A 34 9.11 15.25 13.87
C GLU A 34 8.92 15.62 12.37
N PRO A 35 9.30 14.78 11.39
CA PRO A 35 9.05 15.03 9.98
C PRO A 35 7.57 15.07 9.60
N LEU A 36 6.76 14.17 10.17
CA LEU A 36 5.36 14.01 9.81
C LEU A 36 4.47 15.10 10.41
N GLU A 37 4.76 15.51 11.64
CA GLU A 37 4.08 16.63 12.30
C GLU A 37 4.37 17.96 11.61
N LYS A 38 5.60 18.16 11.09
CA LYS A 38 5.94 19.33 10.26
C LYS A 38 5.20 19.35 8.92
N LEU A 39 4.92 18.18 8.36
CA LEU A 39 4.15 18.03 7.11
C LEU A 39 2.67 18.35 7.33
N LYS A 40 2.13 18.02 8.52
CA LYS A 40 0.74 18.28 8.92
C LYS A 40 0.49 19.78 9.02
N GLY A 41 -0.13 20.35 7.98
CA GLY A 41 -0.43 21.78 7.87
C GLY A 41 0.43 22.56 6.86
N SER A 42 1.49 21.93 6.32
CA SER A 42 2.26 22.48 5.20
C SER A 42 1.78 21.99 3.84
N VAL A 43 1.17 20.80 3.79
CA VAL A 43 0.67 20.17 2.55
C VAL A 43 -0.85 20.26 2.46
N LYS A 44 -1.37 20.41 1.23
CA LYS A 44 -2.82 20.50 0.94
C LYS A 44 -3.63 19.31 1.48
N LYS A 45 -3.02 18.12 1.52
CA LYS A 45 -3.58 16.88 2.07
C LYS A 45 -2.50 16.11 2.80
N PHE A 46 -2.79 15.68 4.02
CA PHE A 46 -1.92 14.83 4.83
C PHE A 46 -2.80 13.81 5.54
N GLU A 47 -2.96 12.66 4.90
CA GLU A 47 -3.67 11.49 5.44
C GLU A 47 -2.70 10.33 5.36
N ARG A 48 -2.47 9.63 6.49
CA ARG A 48 -1.68 8.40 6.42
C ARG A 48 -2.56 7.31 5.82
N PRO A 49 -2.00 6.38 5.02
CA PRO A 49 -2.76 5.26 4.47
C PRO A 49 -3.43 4.36 5.54
N THR A 50 -2.95 4.45 6.79
CA THR A 50 -3.47 3.74 7.95
C THR A 50 -4.37 4.60 8.85
N ASP A 51 -4.45 5.91 8.62
CA ASP A 51 -5.40 6.73 9.37
C ASP A 51 -6.82 6.30 8.96
N PRO A 52 -7.74 6.12 9.91
CA PRO A 52 -9.13 5.85 9.57
C PRO A 52 -9.62 6.96 8.66
N ALA A 53 -10.25 6.60 7.54
CA ALA A 53 -10.84 7.56 6.61
C ALA A 53 -11.73 8.53 7.40
N THR A 54 -11.22 9.74 7.61
CA THR A 54 -11.81 10.72 8.55
C THR A 54 -12.87 11.55 7.86
N ALA A 55 -12.88 11.55 6.54
CA ALA A 55 -14.01 11.87 5.69
C ALA A 55 -14.34 10.60 4.89
N PRO A 56 -15.62 10.30 4.63
CA PRO A 56 -15.94 9.50 3.47
C PRO A 56 -15.24 10.19 2.30
N GLU A 57 -14.27 9.52 1.67
CA GLU A 57 -13.78 10.00 0.39
C GLU A 57 -15.01 10.10 -0.51
N ASP A 58 -15.40 11.33 -0.84
CA ASP A 58 -16.52 11.59 -1.72
C ASP A 58 -16.05 11.25 -3.14
N TRP A 59 -16.02 9.94 -3.39
CA TRP A 59 -15.69 9.38 -4.69
C TRP A 59 -16.66 9.92 -5.74
N ASP A 60 -17.91 10.18 -5.37
CA ASP A 60 -18.90 10.78 -6.27
C ASP A 60 -18.43 12.18 -6.70
N ALA A 61 -17.98 13.04 -5.78
CA ALA A 61 -17.41 14.35 -6.13
C ALA A 61 -16.11 14.25 -6.97
N TRP A 62 -15.32 13.19 -6.82
CA TRP A 62 -14.15 12.95 -7.68
C TRP A 62 -14.54 12.51 -9.10
N PHE A 63 -15.52 11.62 -9.22
CA PHE A 63 -16.04 11.16 -10.51
C PHE A 63 -16.85 12.24 -11.24
N ASP A 64 -17.54 13.11 -10.50
CA ASP A 64 -18.30 14.25 -11.02
C ASP A 64 -17.43 15.49 -11.29
N GLY A 65 -16.15 15.43 -10.95
CA GLY A 65 -15.17 16.49 -11.15
C GLY A 65 -14.71 16.65 -12.60
N GLU A 66 -13.77 17.57 -12.82
CA GLU A 66 -13.18 17.79 -14.13
C GLU A 66 -12.40 16.55 -14.61
N GLY A 67 -12.77 16.03 -15.78
CA GLY A 67 -12.17 14.84 -16.37
C GLY A 67 -10.76 15.06 -16.90
N ALA A 68 -10.05 13.96 -17.16
CA ALA A 68 -8.76 14.01 -17.83
C ALA A 68 -8.92 14.47 -19.30
N SER A 69 -7.89 15.11 -19.85
CA SER A 69 -7.83 15.44 -21.27
C SER A 69 -7.77 14.16 -22.13
N GLU A 70 -8.32 14.21 -23.34
CA GLU A 70 -8.36 13.05 -24.24
C GLU A 70 -6.97 12.47 -24.56
N ASP A 71 -5.95 13.30 -24.50
CA ASP A 71 -4.56 12.93 -24.78
C ASP A 71 -3.77 12.40 -23.59
N PHE A 72 -4.36 12.41 -22.39
CA PHE A 72 -3.67 12.14 -21.13
C PHE A 72 -2.91 10.81 -21.10
N ILE A 73 -3.40 9.77 -21.78
CA ILE A 73 -2.81 8.42 -21.73
C ILE A 73 -2.24 7.92 -23.06
N ILE A 74 -2.26 8.75 -24.12
CA ILE A 74 -1.84 8.35 -25.47
C ILE A 74 -0.38 7.87 -25.50
N LEU A 75 0.48 8.42 -24.63
CA LEU A 75 1.90 8.08 -24.55
C LEU A 75 2.26 7.09 -23.45
N ARG A 76 1.28 6.54 -22.72
CA ARG A 76 1.55 5.47 -21.75
C ARG A 76 2.00 4.27 -22.57
N GLY A 77 3.32 4.08 -22.67
CA GLY A 77 4.03 3.26 -23.68
C GLY A 77 3.58 1.81 -23.83
N ILE A 78 2.36 1.61 -24.32
CA ILE A 78 1.85 0.32 -24.75
C ILE A 78 2.56 0.02 -26.07
N PRO A 79 3.43 -1.00 -26.12
CA PRO A 79 4.04 -1.39 -27.39
C PRO A 79 2.93 -1.79 -28.35
N ARG A 80 2.85 -1.12 -29.50
CA ARG A 80 1.92 -1.53 -30.56
C ARG A 80 2.30 -2.94 -31.01
N PRO A 81 1.33 -3.86 -31.20
CA PRO A 81 1.65 -5.17 -31.73
C PRO A 81 2.30 -5.00 -33.10
N PHE A 82 3.50 -5.54 -33.25
CA PHE A 82 4.22 -5.56 -34.52
C PHE A 82 3.37 -6.34 -35.54
N ARG A 83 2.85 -5.65 -36.55
CA ARG A 83 2.30 -6.30 -37.75
C ARG A 83 3.46 -6.47 -38.74
N ALA A 84 3.93 -7.72 -38.86
CA ALA A 84 4.77 -8.11 -39.99
C ALA A 84 3.90 -8.09 -41.25
N GLY A 85 4.27 -7.25 -42.22
CA GLY A 85 3.78 -7.32 -43.59
C GLY A 85 4.64 -8.26 -44.42
#